data_AF-A0A815YT88-F1
#
_entry.id   AF-A0A815YT88-F1
#
_cell.length_a   1.000
_cell.length_b   1.000
_cell.length_c   1.000
_cell.angle_alpha   90.00
_cell.angle_beta   90.00
_cell.angle_gamma   90.00
#
_symmetry.space_group_name_H-M   'P 1'
#
loop_
_entity.id
_entity.type
_entity.pdbx_description
1 polymer ?
#
loop_
_entity_poly.entity_id
_entity_poly.type
_entity_poly.pdbx_seq_one_letter_code
_entity_poly.pdbx_strand_id
1 'polypeptide(L)'
;MQKTEEDADRVKMIAFINMKSGGLQGQQVFDALVAKLGEQNVYDLIKDHGPEIGLKQNRHQKNLRIIACGGDGTVGWILAALDKANMQYRDLVSVGIIPLGTGNDMARFLGMGRGYQGENLVPVMRALTEESTRLLDRWSIDVEPTSFTGDTNIKLPQPVFNNYMSFGADAQI
;
A
#
# COMPACT_ATOMS: atom_id res chain seq x y z
N MET A 1 15.27 26.23 -15.79
CA MET A 1 14.42 25.06 -15.50
C MET A 1 13.06 25.57 -15.04
N GLN A 2 12.14 25.84 -15.97
CA GLN A 2 10.75 26.12 -15.65
C GLN A 2 10.02 24.78 -15.67
N LYS A 3 9.72 24.23 -14.48
CA LYS A 3 8.71 23.18 -14.36
C LYS A 3 7.37 23.93 -14.40
N THR A 4 6.71 23.92 -15.55
CA THR A 4 5.41 24.58 -15.77
C THR A 4 4.35 23.94 -14.89
N GLU A 5 3.38 24.75 -14.43
CA GLU A 5 2.26 24.34 -13.57
C GLU A 5 1.42 23.19 -14.17
N GLU A 6 1.53 22.92 -15.47
CA GLU A 6 0.87 21.81 -16.18
C GLU A 6 1.28 20.40 -15.70
N ASP A 7 2.51 20.23 -15.19
CA ASP A 7 2.94 18.93 -14.64
C ASP A 7 2.30 18.62 -13.28
N ALA A 8 1.75 19.63 -12.59
CA ALA A 8 1.17 19.47 -11.25
C ALA A 8 -0.23 18.83 -11.29
N ASP A 9 -0.92 18.86 -12.44
CA ASP A 9 -2.25 18.25 -12.58
C ASP A 9 -2.21 16.86 -13.22
N ARG A 10 -1.08 16.47 -13.82
CA ARG A 10 -0.91 15.12 -14.38
C ARG A 10 -0.87 14.07 -13.29
N VAL A 11 -1.70 13.04 -13.46
CA VAL A 11 -1.68 11.84 -12.62
C VAL A 11 -0.29 11.21 -12.70
N LYS A 12 0.36 11.07 -11.54
CA LYS A 12 1.62 10.34 -11.43
C LYS A 12 1.38 9.03 -10.73
N MET A 13 1.91 7.95 -11.30
CA MET A 13 1.80 6.61 -10.74
C MET A 13 3.15 6.10 -10.28
N ILE A 14 3.19 5.52 -9.09
CA ILE A 14 4.34 4.78 -8.57
C ILE A 14 3.88 3.41 -8.06
N ALA A 15 4.79 2.44 -8.04
CA ALA A 15 4.50 1.11 -7.52
C ALA A 15 5.46 0.74 -6.39
N PHE A 16 4.89 0.19 -5.33
CA PHE A 16 5.62 -0.47 -4.27
C PHE A 16 5.36 -1.97 -4.38
N ILE A 17 6.42 -2.77 -4.42
CA ILE A 17 6.31 -4.21 -4.56
C ILE A 17 7.09 -4.92 -3.47
N ASN A 18 6.42 -5.89 -2.83
CA ASN A 18 7.07 -6.85 -1.97
C ASN A 18 7.49 -8.07 -2.79
N MET A 19 8.76 -8.15 -3.17
CA MET A 19 9.30 -9.20 -4.03
C MET A 19 9.20 -10.61 -3.44
N LYS A 20 8.97 -10.73 -2.12
CA LYS A 20 8.76 -12.03 -1.44
C LYS A 20 7.30 -12.52 -1.49
N SER A 21 6.36 -11.69 -1.93
CA SER A 21 4.95 -12.08 -2.07
C SER A 21 4.71 -12.87 -3.38
N GLY A 22 3.64 -13.66 -3.42
CA GLY A 22 3.11 -14.22 -4.67
C GLY A 22 3.82 -15.44 -5.23
N GLY A 23 4.55 -16.20 -4.41
CA GLY A 23 5.13 -17.47 -4.86
C GLY A 23 6.03 -17.33 -6.09
N LEU A 24 6.93 -16.34 -6.08
CA LEU A 24 7.87 -15.98 -7.16
C LEU A 24 7.29 -15.13 -8.31
N GLN A 25 6.03 -14.71 -8.25
CA GLN A 25 5.45 -13.80 -9.25
C GLN A 25 5.95 -12.34 -9.12
N GLY A 26 6.56 -11.97 -8.00
CA GLY A 26 7.05 -10.61 -7.73
C GLY A 26 7.97 -10.08 -8.83
N GLN A 27 8.90 -10.90 -9.34
CA GLN A 27 9.82 -10.47 -10.39
C GLN A 27 9.10 -10.15 -11.71
N GLN A 28 8.16 -11.00 -12.13
CA GLN A 28 7.40 -10.76 -13.35
C GLN A 28 6.59 -9.46 -13.28
N VAL A 29 5.97 -9.20 -12.12
CA VAL A 29 5.19 -7.97 -11.89
C VAL A 29 6.11 -6.76 -11.83
N PHE A 30 7.28 -6.88 -11.19
CA PHE A 30 8.31 -5.84 -11.16
C PHE A 30 8.72 -5.44 -12.58
N ASP A 31 9.13 -6.41 -13.40
CA ASP A 31 9.59 -6.15 -14.77
C ASP A 31 8.49 -5.51 -15.62
N ALA A 32 7.25 -6.00 -15.49
CA ALA A 32 6.10 -5.43 -16.18
C ALA A 32 5.82 -3.97 -15.75
N LEU A 33 5.92 -3.67 -14.45
CA LEU A 33 5.73 -2.31 -13.95
C LEU A 33 6.86 -1.39 -14.36
N VAL A 34 8.12 -1.84 -14.33
CA VAL A 34 9.27 -1.06 -14.81
C VAL A 34 9.11 -0.71 -16.29
N ALA A 35 8.67 -1.66 -17.11
CA ALA A 35 8.42 -1.42 -18.52
C ALA A 35 7.29 -0.40 -18.78
N LYS A 36 6.36 -0.20 -17.83
CA LYS A 36 5.23 0.74 -17.97
C LYS A 36 5.45 2.09 -17.28
N LEU A 37 6.09 2.09 -16.12
CA LEU A 37 6.24 3.26 -15.25
C LEU A 37 7.65 3.85 -15.29
N GLY A 38 8.64 3.09 -15.76
CA GLY A 38 10.06 3.41 -15.62
C GLY A 38 10.60 3.01 -14.25
N GLU A 39 11.89 2.63 -14.22
CA GLU A 39 12.58 2.11 -13.04
C GLU A 39 12.50 3.07 -11.84
N GLN A 40 12.55 4.39 -12.08
CA GLN A 40 12.49 5.42 -11.05
C GLN A 40 11.14 5.51 -10.31
N ASN A 41 10.11 4.81 -10.79
CA ASN A 41 8.76 4.83 -10.22
C ASN A 41 8.35 3.47 -9.65
N VAL A 42 9.24 2.48 -9.60
CA VAL A 42 8.98 1.15 -9.05
C VAL A 42 9.98 0.88 -7.92
N TYR A 43 9.47 0.59 -6.73
CA TYR A 43 10.26 0.46 -5.50
C TYR A 43 10.08 -0.94 -4.90
N ASP A 44 11.19 -1.61 -4.60
CA ASP A 44 11.18 -2.91 -3.94
C ASP A 44 11.21 -2.70 -2.43
N LEU A 45 10.09 -2.97 -1.77
CA LEU A 45 9.92 -2.73 -0.34
C LEU A 45 10.91 -3.50 0.53
N ILE A 46 11.39 -4.65 0.07
CA ILE A 46 12.34 -5.47 0.82
C ILE A 46 13.75 -4.92 0.68
N LYS A 47 14.16 -4.60 -0.56
CA LYS A 47 15.49 -4.06 -0.86
C LYS A 47 15.66 -2.62 -0.37
N ASP A 48 14.61 -1.80 -0.51
CA ASP A 48 14.62 -0.38 -0.15
C ASP A 48 14.29 -0.15 1.33
N HIS A 49 14.06 -1.23 2.09
CA HIS A 49 13.71 -1.21 3.51
C HIS A 49 12.41 -0.45 3.84
N GLY A 50 11.49 -0.39 2.88
CA GLY A 50 10.16 0.18 3.05
C GLY A 50 9.78 1.22 1.99
N PRO A 51 8.53 1.74 2.06
CA PRO A 51 8.01 2.71 1.09
C PRO A 51 8.54 4.14 1.28
N GLU A 52 9.26 4.42 2.37
CA GLU A 52 9.62 5.78 2.80
C GLU A 52 10.41 6.55 1.75
N ILE A 53 11.32 5.90 1.03
CA ILE A 53 12.13 6.53 -0.02
C ILE A 53 11.22 7.04 -1.16
N GLY A 54 10.36 6.16 -1.67
CA GLY A 54 9.44 6.51 -2.76
C GLY A 54 8.42 7.57 -2.35
N LEU A 55 7.89 7.49 -1.12
CA LEU A 55 7.00 8.52 -0.58
C LEU A 55 7.71 9.87 -0.43
N LYS A 56 8.94 9.90 0.07
CA LYS A 56 9.72 11.14 0.22
C LYS A 56 10.01 11.79 -1.13
N GLN A 57 10.38 11.01 -2.14
CA GLN A 57 10.66 11.49 -3.49
C GLN A 57 9.42 12.08 -4.18
N ASN A 58 8.24 11.56 -3.85
CA ASN A 58 6.96 11.96 -4.45
C ASN A 58 6.11 12.83 -3.51
N ARG A 59 6.67 13.32 -2.40
CA ARG A 59 5.92 14.05 -1.37
C ARG A 59 5.22 15.30 -1.90
N HIS A 60 5.73 15.94 -2.94
CA HIS A 60 5.13 17.16 -3.52
C HIS A 60 4.23 16.88 -4.71
N GLN A 61 4.10 15.61 -5.11
CA GLN A 61 3.27 15.23 -6.24
C GLN A 61 1.79 15.32 -5.85
N LYS A 62 1.06 16.14 -6.60
CA LYS A 62 -0.40 16.14 -6.64
C LYS A 62 -0.86 14.98 -7.54
N ASN A 63 -2.05 14.43 -7.29
CA ASN A 63 -2.62 13.28 -8.02
C ASN A 63 -1.70 12.04 -8.06
N LEU A 64 -1.15 11.66 -6.91
CA LEU A 64 -0.31 10.48 -6.78
C LEU A 64 -1.17 9.20 -6.69
N ARG A 65 -0.93 8.26 -7.59
CA ARG A 65 -1.53 6.93 -7.60
C ARG A 65 -0.47 5.91 -7.21
N ILE A 66 -0.72 5.18 -6.14
CA ILE A 66 0.18 4.16 -5.62
C ILE A 66 -0.38 2.79 -5.99
N ILE A 67 0.44 1.95 -6.60
CA ILE A 67 0.16 0.52 -6.76
C ILE A 67 0.88 -0.23 -5.65
N ALA A 68 0.14 -0.88 -4.77
CA ALA A 68 0.65 -1.79 -3.76
C ALA A 68 0.63 -3.22 -4.29
N CYS A 69 1.79 -3.83 -4.52
CA CYS A 69 1.92 -5.19 -5.01
C CYS A 69 2.34 -6.12 -3.86
N GLY A 70 1.39 -6.90 -3.34
CA GLY A 70 1.59 -7.72 -2.14
C GLY A 70 0.29 -8.29 -1.59
N GLY A 71 0.35 -8.85 -0.38
CA GLY A 71 -0.84 -9.17 0.42
C GLY A 71 -1.25 -8.05 1.36
N ASP A 72 -2.24 -8.29 2.23
CA ASP A 72 -2.79 -7.28 3.14
C ASP A 72 -1.75 -6.63 4.05
N GLY A 73 -0.76 -7.39 4.55
CA GLY A 73 0.34 -6.83 5.36
C GLY A 73 1.23 -5.84 4.60
N THR A 74 1.43 -6.04 3.29
CA THR A 74 2.19 -5.11 2.45
C THR A 74 1.40 -3.82 2.24
N VAL A 75 0.10 -3.93 1.97
CA VAL A 75 -0.80 -2.78 1.86
C VAL A 75 -0.84 -1.99 3.17
N GLY A 76 -0.96 -2.69 4.30
CA GLY A 76 -0.94 -2.10 5.63
C GLY A 76 0.36 -1.35 5.96
N TRP A 77 1.51 -1.88 5.54
CA TRP A 77 2.80 -1.20 5.70
C TRP A 77 2.85 0.11 4.90
N ILE A 78 2.40 0.10 3.64
CA ILE A 78 2.35 1.30 2.80
C ILE A 78 1.42 2.36 3.41
N LEU A 79 0.22 1.95 3.86
CA LEU A 79 -0.74 2.85 4.49
C LEU A 79 -0.18 3.46 5.79
N ALA A 80 0.49 2.66 6.62
CA ALA A 80 1.15 3.16 7.83
C ALA A 80 2.28 4.17 7.52
N ALA A 81 3.01 3.96 6.43
CA ALA A 81 4.04 4.91 6.00
C ALA A 81 3.45 6.21 5.44
N LEU A 82 2.31 6.14 4.74
CA LEU A 82 1.56 7.32 4.33
C LEU A 82 1.09 8.15 5.52
N ASP A 83 0.63 7.49 6.60
CA ASP A 83 0.27 8.15 7.85
C ASP A 83 1.45 8.89 8.46
N LYS A 84 2.59 8.20 8.60
CA LYS A 84 3.83 8.79 9.14
C LYS A 84 4.34 9.97 8.31
N ALA A 85 4.11 9.94 7.00
CA ALA A 85 4.49 11.02 6.08
C ALA A 85 3.49 12.20 6.06
N ASN A 86 2.37 12.10 6.79
CA ASN A 86 1.24 13.04 6.73
C ASN A 86 0.74 13.24 5.28
N MET A 87 0.63 12.15 4.53
CA MET A 87 0.18 12.14 3.13
C MET A 87 -1.26 11.63 2.95
N GLN A 88 -1.85 11.02 4.00
CA GLN A 88 -3.19 10.44 4.00
C GLN A 88 -4.33 11.45 3.84
N TYR A 89 -4.14 12.69 4.29
CA TYR A 89 -5.16 13.76 4.20
C TYR A 89 -5.02 14.63 2.95
N ARG A 90 -4.17 14.22 2.01
CA ARG A 90 -4.06 14.93 0.74
C ARG A 90 -5.10 14.37 -0.20
N ASP A 91 -5.98 15.23 -0.70
CA ASP A 91 -7.11 14.91 -1.58
C ASP A 91 -6.76 14.11 -2.84
N LEU A 92 -5.48 13.84 -3.07
CA LEU A 92 -4.93 13.40 -4.33
C LEU A 92 -4.05 12.15 -4.23
N VAL A 93 -3.92 11.50 -3.05
CA VAL A 93 -3.24 10.20 -2.94
C VAL A 93 -4.28 9.08 -2.93
N SER A 94 -4.13 8.09 -3.81
CA SER A 94 -4.93 6.86 -3.74
C SER A 94 -4.07 5.63 -3.93
N VAL A 95 -4.51 4.51 -3.37
CA VAL A 95 -3.80 3.23 -3.37
C VAL A 95 -4.66 2.18 -4.05
N GLY A 96 -4.11 1.55 -5.10
CA GLY A 96 -4.64 0.34 -5.71
C GLY A 96 -3.80 -0.87 -5.31
N ILE A 97 -4.39 -2.06 -5.42
CA ILE A 97 -3.75 -3.29 -4.98
C ILE A 97 -3.58 -4.23 -6.17
N ILE A 98 -2.36 -4.72 -6.38
CA ILE A 98 -2.10 -5.94 -7.15
C ILE A 98 -1.95 -7.06 -6.13
N PRO A 99 -2.94 -7.96 -6.00
CA PRO A 99 -2.99 -8.95 -4.93
C PRO A 99 -1.99 -10.09 -5.18
N LEU A 100 -0.81 -10.01 -4.57
CA LEU A 100 0.22 -11.06 -4.63
C LEU A 100 0.20 -11.98 -3.39
N GLY A 101 -0.66 -11.73 -2.40
CA GLY A 101 -0.74 -12.58 -1.20
C GLY A 101 -1.64 -13.80 -1.37
N THR A 102 -1.76 -14.60 -0.30
CA THR A 102 -2.78 -15.66 -0.17
C THR A 102 -4.05 -15.14 0.53
N GLY A 103 -3.89 -14.29 1.55
CA GLY A 103 -4.93 -13.48 2.18
C GLY A 103 -4.96 -12.06 1.60
N ASN A 104 -5.72 -11.87 0.52
CA ASN A 104 -5.88 -10.57 -0.16
C ASN A 104 -7.27 -9.99 0.14
N ASP A 105 -7.64 -9.90 1.41
CA ASP A 105 -8.99 -9.51 1.80
C ASP A 105 -9.28 -8.05 1.46
N MET A 106 -8.29 -7.17 1.58
CA MET A 106 -8.43 -5.78 1.12
C MET A 106 -8.70 -5.71 -0.37
N ALA A 107 -7.96 -6.47 -1.18
CA ALA A 107 -8.14 -6.47 -2.63
C ALA A 107 -9.52 -6.99 -3.02
N ARG A 108 -10.00 -8.05 -2.36
CA ARG A 108 -11.34 -8.61 -2.59
C ARG A 108 -12.44 -7.62 -2.25
N PHE A 109 -12.34 -6.97 -1.09
CA PHE A 109 -13.30 -5.99 -0.63
C PHE A 109 -13.36 -4.76 -1.55
N LEU A 110 -12.20 -4.29 -2.00
CA LEU A 110 -12.09 -3.13 -2.90
C LEU A 110 -12.36 -3.48 -4.38
N GLY A 111 -12.64 -4.74 -4.70
CA GLY A 111 -12.90 -5.17 -6.09
C GLY A 111 -11.66 -5.26 -6.98
N MET A 112 -10.45 -5.25 -6.40
CA MET A 112 -9.16 -5.30 -7.10
C MET A 112 -8.73 -6.75 -7.45
N GLY A 113 -9.61 -7.73 -7.23
CA GLY A 113 -9.38 -9.13 -7.57
C GLY A 113 -9.03 -10.03 -6.37
N ARG A 114 -8.97 -11.34 -6.63
CA ARG A 114 -8.74 -12.37 -5.59
C ARG A 114 -7.27 -12.75 -5.40
N GLY A 115 -6.45 -12.48 -6.41
CA GLY A 115 -5.05 -12.87 -6.51
C GLY A 115 -4.59 -12.67 -7.96
N TYR A 116 -3.34 -12.27 -8.15
CA TYR A 116 -2.73 -12.14 -9.46
C TYR A 116 -2.46 -13.52 -10.06
N GLN A 117 -2.80 -13.70 -11.33
CA GLN A 117 -2.68 -14.94 -12.09
C GLN A 117 -1.92 -14.73 -13.42
N GLY A 118 -1.12 -13.66 -13.52
CA GLY A 118 -0.37 -13.34 -14.74
C GLY A 118 -1.16 -12.53 -15.76
N GLU A 119 -2.32 -11.99 -15.38
CA GLU A 119 -3.10 -11.10 -16.24
C GLU A 119 -2.36 -9.79 -16.56
N ASN A 120 -2.80 -9.11 -17.62
CA ASN A 120 -2.23 -7.81 -18.00
C ASN A 120 -2.48 -6.77 -16.90
N LEU A 121 -1.48 -5.96 -16.56
CA LEU A 121 -1.57 -4.90 -15.54
C LEU A 121 -2.29 -3.63 -16.03
N VAL A 122 -2.43 -3.44 -17.35
CA VAL A 122 -3.05 -2.25 -17.95
C VAL A 122 -4.46 -1.97 -17.42
N PRO A 123 -5.38 -2.95 -17.30
CA PRO A 123 -6.70 -2.72 -16.71
C PRO A 123 -6.64 -2.20 -15.27
N VAL A 124 -5.74 -2.71 -14.43
CA VAL A 124 -5.56 -2.26 -13.03
C VAL A 124 -5.01 -0.83 -13.01
N MET A 125 -4.01 -0.55 -13.84
CA MET A 125 -3.47 0.81 -13.97
C MET A 125 -4.54 1.80 -14.44
N ARG A 126 -5.37 1.39 -15.40
CA ARG A 126 -6.47 2.20 -15.92
C ARG A 126 -7.54 2.46 -14.85
N ALA A 127 -7.92 1.44 -14.08
CA ALA A 127 -8.83 1.61 -12.96
C ALA A 127 -8.32 2.67 -11.97
N LEU A 128 -7.01 2.68 -11.68
CA LEU A 128 -6.41 3.67 -10.79
C LEU A 128 -6.37 5.09 -11.34
N THR A 129 -6.42 5.26 -12.66
CA THR A 129 -6.44 6.58 -13.31
C THR A 129 -7.84 7.09 -13.59
N GLU A 130 -8.77 6.20 -13.95
CA GLU A 130 -10.07 6.55 -14.52
C GLU A 130 -11.25 6.31 -13.57
N GLU A 131 -11.13 5.40 -12.59
CA GLU A 131 -12.24 5.13 -11.67
C GLU A 131 -12.26 6.08 -10.46
N SER A 132 -13.46 6.30 -9.93
CA SER A 132 -13.66 7.11 -8.73
C SER A 132 -12.97 6.46 -7.52
N THR A 133 -12.07 7.21 -6.88
CA THR A 133 -11.45 6.80 -5.61
C THR A 133 -12.49 6.73 -4.51
N ARG A 134 -12.38 5.71 -3.65
CA ARG A 134 -13.22 5.56 -2.46
C ARG A 134 -12.40 5.85 -1.21
N LEU A 135 -13.02 6.49 -0.22
CA LEU A 135 -12.42 6.64 1.09
C LEU A 135 -12.36 5.28 1.79
N LEU A 136 -11.26 5.02 2.48
CA LEU A 136 -11.07 3.81 3.28
C LEU A 136 -11.08 4.22 4.75
N ASP A 137 -12.06 3.71 5.49
CA ASP A 137 -12.10 3.84 6.94
C ASP A 137 -11.02 2.95 7.55
N ARG A 138 -10.25 3.52 8.48
CA ARG A 138 -9.15 2.83 9.16
C ARG A 138 -9.33 2.99 10.66
N TRP A 139 -9.12 1.88 11.36
CA TRP A 139 -9.42 1.80 12.79
C TRP A 139 -8.14 1.92 13.58
N SER A 140 -8.12 2.81 14.57
CA SER A 140 -7.05 2.90 15.55
C SER A 140 -7.53 2.32 16.88
N ILE A 141 -6.72 1.47 17.49
CA ILE A 141 -6.94 0.94 18.84
C ILE A 141 -5.89 1.48 19.78
N ASP A 142 -6.36 1.93 20.92
CA ASP A 142 -5.53 2.24 22.09
C ASP A 142 -5.69 1.13 23.12
N VAL A 143 -4.60 0.72 23.75
CA VAL A 143 -4.58 -0.37 24.73
C VAL A 143 -3.99 0.16 26.02
N GLU A 144 -4.79 0.14 27.07
CA GLU A 144 -4.37 0.55 28.39
C GLU A 144 -4.13 -0.69 29.28
N PRO A 145 -2.97 -0.80 29.94
CA PRO A 145 -2.73 -1.86 30.90
C PRO A 145 -3.73 -1.77 32.05
N THR A 146 -4.44 -2.87 32.33
CA THR A 146 -5.21 -2.98 33.57
C THR A 146 -4.28 -3.19 34.76
N SER A 147 -4.69 -2.72 35.95
CA SER A 147 -3.92 -2.79 37.21
C SER A 147 -3.46 -4.20 37.66
N PHE A 148 -3.87 -5.25 36.96
CA PHE A 148 -3.52 -6.65 37.23
C PHE A 148 -2.26 -7.13 36.48
N THR A 149 -1.89 -6.46 35.39
CA THR A 149 -0.68 -6.79 34.64
C THR A 149 0.44 -5.88 35.12
N GLY A 150 1.39 -6.41 35.90
CA GLY A 150 2.54 -5.65 36.39
C GLY A 150 3.50 -5.14 35.31
N ASP A 151 3.17 -5.36 34.03
CA ASP A 151 3.92 -4.88 32.88
C ASP A 151 3.21 -3.66 32.28
N THR A 152 3.73 -2.48 32.56
CA THR A 152 3.16 -1.20 32.12
C THR A 152 3.63 -0.79 30.73
N ASN A 153 4.46 -1.59 30.06
CA ASN A 153 5.11 -1.26 28.79
C ASN A 153 4.58 -2.07 27.60
N ILE A 154 3.29 -2.40 27.61
CA ILE A 154 2.65 -3.04 26.45
C ILE A 154 2.41 -1.98 25.38
N LYS A 155 3.22 -2.01 24.32
CA LYS A 155 2.95 -1.27 23.07
C LYS A 155 2.54 -2.24 21.99
N LEU A 156 1.40 -1.98 21.36
CA LEU A 156 1.02 -2.72 20.16
C LEU A 156 2.06 -2.50 19.04
N PRO A 157 2.47 -3.56 18.32
CA PRO A 157 3.35 -3.42 17.16
C PRO A 157 2.75 -2.50 16.08
N GLN A 158 1.42 -2.54 15.92
CA GLN A 158 0.68 -1.70 14.99
C GLN A 158 -0.70 -1.36 15.57
N PRO A 159 -0.95 -0.10 15.97
CA PRO A 159 -2.23 0.30 16.56
C PRO A 159 -3.33 0.56 15.53
N VAL A 160 -3.02 0.52 14.23
CA VAL A 160 -3.98 0.78 13.15
C VAL A 160 -4.17 -0.47 12.30
N PHE A 161 -5.43 -0.86 12.08
CA PHE A 161 -5.81 -1.99 11.23
C PHE A 161 -6.82 -1.58 10.15
N ASN A 162 -6.79 -2.30 9.03
CA ASN A 162 -7.57 -1.96 7.83
C ASN A 162 -8.71 -2.97 7.54
N ASN A 163 -8.63 -4.18 8.09
CA ASN A 163 -9.62 -5.24 7.85
C ASN A 163 -10.28 -5.65 9.16
N TYR A 164 -9.54 -6.40 9.99
CA TYR A 164 -10.03 -6.93 11.24
C TYR A 164 -8.90 -7.04 12.27
N MET A 165 -9.29 -7.15 13.53
CA MET A 165 -8.44 -7.55 14.65
C MET A 165 -9.14 -8.74 15.33
N SER A 166 -8.38 -9.76 15.70
CA SER A 166 -8.90 -10.91 16.44
C SER A 166 -8.15 -11.16 17.74
N PHE A 167 -8.80 -11.85 18.67
CA PHE A 167 -8.26 -12.28 19.97
C PHE A 167 -8.52 -13.78 20.15
N GLY A 168 -7.65 -14.46 20.91
CA GLY A 168 -7.81 -15.88 21.23
C GLY A 168 -7.19 -16.82 20.19
N ALA A 169 -7.78 -18.00 20.00
CA ALA A 169 -7.20 -19.07 19.18
C ALA A 169 -7.00 -18.67 17.70
N ASP A 170 -7.86 -17.81 17.16
CA ASP A 170 -7.73 -17.28 15.79
C ASP A 170 -6.45 -16.44 15.60
N ALA A 171 -6.00 -15.74 16.66
CA ALA A 171 -4.80 -14.90 16.63
C ALA A 171 -3.49 -15.69 16.88
N GLN A 172 -3.56 -17.00 17.17
CA GLN A 172 -2.39 -17.87 17.37
C GLN A 172 -1.91 -18.55 16.08
N ILE A 173 -2.64 -18.40 14.98
CA ILE A 173 -2.39 -19.03 13.67
C ILE A 173 -1.44 -18.15 12.86
#